data_AF-A0A822XKZ4-F1
#
_entry.id   AF-A0A822XKZ4-F1
#
_cell.length_a   1.000
_cell.length_b   1.000
_cell.length_c   1.000
_cell.angle_alpha   90.00
_cell.angle_beta   90.00
_cell.angle_gamma   90.00
#
_symmetry.space_group_name_H-M   'P 1'
#
loop_
_entity.id
_entity.type
_entity.pdbx_description
1 polymer ?
#
loop_
_entity_poly.entity_id
_entity_poly.type
_entity_poly.pdbx_seq_one_letter_code
_entity_poly.pdbx_strand_id
1 'polypeptide(L)'
;MTSSSSTLNPAFITWEKQDALLLSWLLSAMLWKSLEKHFASKPQVQVMQLHVELQHLRKGMLPMVDYLQKAKLLANSLAVVGSPISEFDLNLRILMGLGPDYEAFVTSANARSDELSTEELNGTLLNHELQKEYFKLEFQSCPFSSNTAFRGPNNNNKSRVSLDQSSRYG
;
A
#
# COMPACT_ATOMS: atom_id res chain seq x y z
N MET A 1 -49.91 66.57 -36.66
CA MET A 1 -49.91 65.39 -35.77
C MET A 1 -48.61 65.46 -34.97
N THR A 2 -48.68 65.98 -33.74
CA THR A 2 -47.50 66.31 -32.93
C THR A 2 -47.04 65.09 -32.15
N SER A 3 -45.89 64.54 -32.51
CA SER A 3 -45.21 63.47 -31.81
C SER A 3 -44.79 63.95 -30.41
N SER A 4 -45.52 63.54 -29.38
CA SER A 4 -45.14 63.78 -27.99
C SER A 4 -43.96 62.88 -27.63
N SER A 5 -42.72 63.37 -27.80
CA SER A 5 -41.55 62.68 -27.27
C SER A 5 -41.55 62.86 -25.75
N SER A 6 -42.06 61.86 -25.05
CA SER A 6 -42.01 61.74 -23.59
C SER A 6 -40.54 61.76 -23.17
N THR A 7 -40.02 62.92 -22.78
CA THR A 7 -38.67 63.05 -22.24
C THR A 7 -38.64 62.37 -20.88
N LEU A 8 -38.22 61.10 -20.87
CA LEU A 8 -38.00 60.33 -19.65
C LEU A 8 -37.04 61.10 -18.72
N ASN A 9 -37.37 61.09 -17.43
CA ASN A 9 -36.59 61.77 -16.41
C ASN A 9 -35.12 61.27 -16.45
N PRO A 10 -34.12 62.15 -16.68
CA PRO A 10 -32.73 61.74 -16.77
C PRO A 10 -32.21 61.08 -15.48
N ALA A 11 -32.76 61.45 -14.32
CA ALA A 11 -32.44 60.83 -13.04
C ALA A 11 -32.90 59.35 -12.97
N PHE A 12 -34.02 59.03 -13.62
CA PHE A 12 -34.51 57.65 -13.72
C PHE A 12 -33.58 56.79 -14.58
N ILE A 13 -33.08 57.35 -15.70
CA ILE A 13 -32.11 56.68 -16.57
C ILE A 13 -30.78 56.44 -15.85
N THR A 14 -30.33 57.38 -15.01
CA THR A 14 -29.12 57.18 -14.21
C THR A 14 -29.30 56.11 -13.13
N TRP A 15 -30.49 56.07 -12.50
CA TRP A 15 -30.81 55.05 -11.51
C TRP A 15 -30.83 53.64 -12.12
N GLU A 16 -31.43 53.47 -13.31
CA GLU A 16 -31.49 52.18 -13.99
C GLU A 16 -30.09 51.64 -14.35
N LYS A 17 -29.18 52.53 -14.77
CA LYS A 17 -27.76 52.17 -15.01
C LYS A 17 -27.05 51.75 -13.72
N GLN A 18 -27.31 52.44 -12.61
CA GLN A 18 -26.74 52.11 -11.31
C GLN A 18 -27.26 50.76 -10.81
N ASP A 19 -28.56 50.52 -10.94
CA ASP A 19 -29.19 49.25 -10.58
C ASP A 19 -28.63 48.09 -11.41
N ALA A 20 -28.49 48.25 -12.72
CA ALA A 20 -27.88 47.25 -13.59
C ALA A 20 -26.42 46.93 -13.22
N LEU A 21 -25.63 47.94 -12.80
CA LEU A 21 -24.26 47.73 -12.33
C LEU A 21 -24.22 46.97 -11.00
N LEU A 22 -25.10 47.32 -10.06
CA LEU A 22 -25.21 46.63 -8.78
C LEU A 22 -25.62 45.17 -8.97
N LEU A 23 -26.61 44.92 -9.83
CA LEU A 23 -27.05 43.56 -10.16
C LEU A 23 -25.92 42.74 -10.79
N SER A 24 -25.21 43.31 -11.78
CA SER A 24 -24.06 42.66 -12.43
C SER A 24 -22.96 42.30 -11.41
N TRP A 25 -22.62 43.25 -10.54
CA TRP A 25 -21.62 43.04 -9.49
C TRP A 25 -22.04 41.94 -8.51
N LEU A 26 -23.29 41.98 -8.04
CA LEU A 26 -23.83 40.99 -7.10
C LEU A 26 -23.86 39.58 -7.73
N LEU A 27 -24.33 39.48 -8.98
CA LEU A 27 -24.36 38.24 -9.75
C LEU A 27 -22.96 37.66 -9.94
N SER A 28 -21.98 38.48 -10.32
CA SER A 28 -20.59 38.07 -10.47
C SER A 28 -20.00 37.57 -9.14
N ALA A 29 -20.22 38.30 -8.04
CA ALA A 29 -19.75 37.90 -6.72
C ALA A 29 -20.40 36.59 -6.23
N MET A 30 -21.69 36.40 -6.49
CA MET A 30 -22.40 35.15 -6.17
C MET A 30 -21.89 33.98 -7.01
N LEU A 31 -21.69 34.19 -8.31
CA LEU A 31 -21.15 33.17 -9.21
C LEU A 31 -19.74 32.76 -8.78
N TRP A 32 -18.89 33.73 -8.44
CA TRP A 32 -17.54 33.47 -7.94
C TRP A 32 -17.56 32.66 -6.64
N LYS A 33 -18.41 33.05 -5.68
CA LYS A 33 -18.57 32.28 -4.42
C LYS A 33 -19.09 30.87 -4.67
N SER A 34 -19.98 30.67 -5.64
CA SER A 34 -20.47 29.34 -6.01
C SER A 34 -19.38 28.48 -6.63
N LEU A 35 -18.60 29.07 -7.55
CA LEU A 35 -17.46 28.45 -8.18
C LEU A 35 -16.41 28.06 -7.14
N GLU A 36 -16.04 28.98 -6.25
CA GLU A 36 -15.11 28.76 -5.15
C GLU A 36 -15.58 27.63 -4.24
N LYS A 37 -16.84 27.60 -3.82
CA LYS A 37 -17.40 26.47 -3.05
C LYS A 37 -17.29 25.14 -3.78
N HIS A 38 -17.64 25.12 -5.07
CA HIS A 38 -17.59 23.91 -5.88
C HIS A 38 -16.15 23.42 -6.13
N PHE A 39 -15.18 24.33 -6.23
CA PHE A 39 -13.77 24.00 -6.34
C PHE A 39 -13.09 23.74 -4.99
N ALA A 40 -13.64 24.23 -3.88
CA ALA A 40 -13.16 23.91 -2.53
C ALA A 40 -13.62 22.52 -2.06
N SER A 41 -14.81 22.06 -2.50
CA SER A 41 -15.35 20.75 -2.10
C SER A 41 -14.68 19.57 -2.80
N LYS A 42 -14.27 19.73 -4.06
CA LYS A 42 -13.63 18.67 -4.87
C LYS A 42 -12.25 18.19 -4.39
N PRO A 43 -11.30 19.07 -4.05
CA PRO A 43 -9.97 18.65 -3.61
C PRO A 43 -10.04 17.91 -2.27
N GLN A 44 -10.92 18.31 -1.33
CA GLN A 44 -10.99 17.64 -0.02
C GLN A 44 -11.46 16.19 -0.12
N VAL A 45 -12.49 15.92 -0.95
CA VAL A 45 -12.96 14.54 -1.19
C VAL A 45 -11.88 13.72 -1.91
N GLN A 46 -11.21 14.32 -2.90
CA GLN A 46 -10.13 13.66 -3.63
C GLN A 46 -8.93 13.32 -2.74
N VAL A 47 -8.51 14.23 -1.85
CA VAL A 47 -7.46 13.98 -0.85
C VAL A 47 -7.86 12.84 0.07
N MET A 48 -9.10 12.85 0.58
CA MET A 48 -9.59 11.77 1.44
C MET A 48 -9.61 10.43 0.72
N GLN A 49 -10.05 10.39 -0.53
CA GLN A 49 -10.04 9.18 -1.36
C GLN A 49 -8.62 8.64 -1.57
N LEU A 50 -7.66 9.50 -1.91
CA LEU A 50 -6.26 9.11 -2.09
C LEU A 50 -5.63 8.59 -0.81
N HIS A 51 -5.93 9.23 0.34
CA HIS A 51 -5.51 8.70 1.63
C HIS A 51 -6.12 7.32 1.87
N VAL A 52 -7.42 7.14 1.69
CA VAL A 52 -8.09 5.85 1.86
C VAL A 52 -7.48 4.79 0.93
N GLU A 53 -7.19 5.12 -0.32
CA GLU A 53 -6.58 4.20 -1.28
C GLU A 53 -5.17 3.79 -0.86
N LEU A 54 -4.34 4.76 -0.48
CA LEU A 54 -3.03 4.51 0.11
C LEU A 54 -3.15 3.68 1.39
N GLN A 55 -4.23 3.90 2.15
CA GLN A 55 -4.47 3.19 3.39
C GLN A 55 -4.77 1.70 3.19
N HIS A 56 -5.53 1.39 2.15
CA HIS A 56 -5.94 0.04 1.81
C HIS A 56 -4.99 -0.62 0.82
N LEU A 57 -3.86 0.02 0.49
CA LEU A 57 -2.86 -0.54 -0.42
C LEU A 57 -2.24 -1.80 0.20
N ARG A 58 -2.48 -2.94 -0.43
CA ARG A 58 -1.91 -4.24 -0.06
C ARG A 58 -1.11 -4.80 -1.22
N LYS A 59 -0.01 -5.49 -0.92
CA LYS A 59 0.77 -6.23 -1.93
C LYS A 59 -0.07 -7.33 -2.57
N GLY A 60 -0.73 -8.16 -1.74
CA GLY A 60 -1.52 -9.30 -2.23
C GLY A 60 -0.70 -10.22 -3.14
N MET A 61 -1.23 -10.51 -4.32
CA MET A 61 -0.58 -11.32 -5.37
C MET A 61 0.25 -10.49 -6.37
N LEU A 62 0.37 -9.19 -6.17
CA LEU A 62 1.14 -8.31 -7.06
C LEU A 62 2.65 -8.59 -6.89
N PRO A 63 3.44 -8.48 -7.97
CA PRO A 63 4.89 -8.43 -7.85
C PRO A 63 5.30 -7.20 -7.03
N MET A 64 6.42 -7.27 -6.29
CA MET A 64 6.83 -6.16 -5.43
C MET A 64 7.02 -4.85 -6.21
N VAL A 65 7.57 -4.92 -7.42
CA VAL A 65 7.77 -3.76 -8.30
C VAL A 65 6.47 -2.98 -8.52
N ASP A 66 5.40 -3.66 -8.93
CA ASP A 66 4.11 -3.02 -9.19
C ASP A 66 3.50 -2.44 -7.92
N TYR A 67 3.68 -3.13 -6.79
CA TYR A 67 3.20 -2.66 -5.50
C TYR A 67 3.89 -1.34 -5.08
N LEU A 68 5.22 -1.29 -5.15
CA LEU A 68 6.00 -0.10 -4.82
C LEU A 68 5.71 1.06 -5.79
N GLN A 69 5.54 0.75 -7.08
CA GLN A 69 5.14 1.75 -8.07
C GLN A 69 3.76 2.35 -7.75
N LYS A 70 2.78 1.54 -7.37
CA LYS A 70 1.46 2.03 -6.95
C LYS A 70 1.54 2.92 -5.71
N ALA A 71 2.33 2.53 -4.70
CA ALA A 71 2.56 3.36 -3.52
C ALA A 71 3.13 4.74 -3.89
N LYS A 72 4.14 4.76 -4.77
CA LYS A 72 4.77 5.99 -5.26
C LYS A 72 3.80 6.87 -6.06
N LEU A 73 2.96 6.27 -6.92
CA LEU A 73 1.96 7.01 -7.68
C LEU A 73 0.92 7.67 -6.78
N LEU A 74 0.46 6.99 -5.73
CA LEU A 74 -0.47 7.56 -4.75
C LEU A 74 0.16 8.70 -3.95
N ALA A 75 1.41 8.53 -3.53
CA ALA A 75 2.17 9.60 -2.85
C ALA A 75 2.34 10.83 -3.75
N ASN A 76 2.67 10.63 -5.03
CA ASN A 76 2.77 11.72 -6.01
C ASN A 76 1.42 12.41 -6.22
N SER A 77 0.33 11.64 -6.32
CA SER A 77 -1.02 12.20 -6.48
C SER A 77 -1.41 13.04 -5.25
N LEU A 78 -1.07 12.58 -4.04
CA LEU A 78 -1.27 13.35 -2.81
C LEU A 78 -0.47 14.67 -2.82
N ALA A 79 0.78 14.64 -3.29
CA ALA A 79 1.59 15.85 -3.45
C ALA A 79 0.98 16.83 -4.46
N VAL A 80 0.44 16.35 -5.59
CA VAL A 80 -0.20 17.18 -6.62
C VAL A 80 -1.45 17.88 -6.09
N VAL A 81 -2.23 17.24 -5.22
CA VAL A 81 -3.45 17.83 -4.62
C VAL A 81 -3.11 18.73 -3.41
N GLY A 82 -1.82 18.91 -3.09
CA GLY A 82 -1.36 19.81 -2.03
C GLY A 82 -1.35 19.19 -0.64
N SER A 83 -1.41 17.87 -0.53
CA SER A 83 -1.35 17.13 0.74
C SER A 83 -0.21 16.09 0.68
N PRO A 84 1.06 16.51 0.61
CA PRO A 84 2.19 15.57 0.53
C PRO A 84 2.28 14.70 1.78
N ILE A 85 2.69 13.44 1.59
CA ILE A 85 2.93 12.50 2.69
C ILE A 85 4.42 12.52 3.09
N SER A 86 4.70 12.36 4.38
CA SER A 86 6.06 12.20 4.88
C SER A 86 6.68 10.90 4.37
N GLU A 87 8.00 10.91 4.16
CA GLU A 87 8.75 9.72 3.75
C GLU A 87 8.61 8.58 4.78
N PHE A 88 8.63 8.92 6.07
CA PHE A 88 8.39 7.99 7.16
C PHE A 88 7.00 7.35 7.09
N ASP A 89 5.95 8.16 6.89
CA ASP A 89 4.57 7.67 6.82
C ASP A 89 4.35 6.80 5.58
N LEU A 90 4.97 7.15 4.45
CA LEU A 90 4.93 6.34 3.24
C LEU A 90 5.60 4.98 3.46
N ASN A 91 6.79 4.97 4.07
CA ASN A 91 7.51 3.73 4.41
C ASN A 91 6.72 2.85 5.37
N LEU A 92 6.13 3.45 6.41
CA LEU A 92 5.25 2.73 7.34
C LEU A 92 4.05 2.12 6.58
N ARG A 93 3.45 2.86 5.64
CA ARG A 93 2.33 2.35 4.85
C ARG A 93 2.72 1.19 3.96
N ILE A 94 3.89 1.29 3.32
CA ILE A 94 4.47 0.22 2.50
C ILE A 94 4.66 -1.02 3.39
N LEU A 95 5.32 -0.88 4.54
CA LEU A 95 5.58 -1.97 5.49
C LEU A 95 4.29 -2.63 5.99
N MET A 96 3.27 -1.84 6.34
CA MET A 96 1.96 -2.35 6.77
C MET A 96 1.20 -3.06 5.66
N GLY A 97 1.43 -2.73 4.39
CA GLY A 97 0.76 -3.33 3.25
C GLY A 97 1.35 -4.66 2.79
N LEU A 98 2.48 -5.08 3.36
CA LEU A 98 3.04 -6.41 3.13
C LEU A 98 2.22 -7.49 3.84
N GLY A 99 2.24 -8.69 3.26
CA GLY A 99 1.58 -9.87 3.82
C GLY A 99 2.43 -10.60 4.86
N PRO A 100 1.89 -11.68 5.48
CA PRO A 100 2.57 -12.45 6.54
C PRO A 100 3.93 -13.02 6.09
N ASP A 101 4.07 -13.26 4.79
CA ASP A 101 5.28 -13.69 4.11
C ASP A 101 6.52 -12.79 4.32
N TYR A 102 6.32 -11.55 4.76
CA TYR A 102 7.39 -10.56 4.94
C TYR A 102 7.48 -10.07 6.40
N GLU A 103 6.80 -10.70 7.36
CA GLU A 103 6.81 -10.32 8.79
C GLU A 103 8.22 -10.22 9.38
N ALA A 104 9.11 -11.16 9.02
CA ALA A 104 10.50 -11.15 9.47
C ALA A 104 11.26 -9.92 8.95
N PHE A 105 10.98 -9.51 7.70
CA PHE A 105 11.55 -8.30 7.11
C PHE A 105 10.96 -7.04 7.73
N VAL A 106 9.64 -6.99 7.95
CA VAL A 106 8.98 -5.85 8.60
C VAL A 106 9.52 -5.66 10.02
N THR A 107 9.73 -6.74 10.76
CA THR A 107 10.31 -6.70 12.12
C THR A 107 11.74 -6.16 12.10
N SER A 108 12.58 -6.62 11.18
CA SER A 108 13.98 -6.14 11.09
C SER A 108 14.06 -4.69 10.60
N ALA A 109 13.17 -4.29 9.69
CA ALA A 109 13.05 -2.91 9.24
C ALA A 109 12.60 -1.97 10.38
N ASN A 110 11.61 -2.38 11.18
CA ASN A 110 11.13 -1.61 12.33
C ASN A 110 12.13 -1.55 13.49
N ALA A 111 13.02 -2.55 13.62
CA ALA A 111 14.05 -2.58 14.63
C ALA A 111 15.25 -1.65 14.32
N ARG A 112 15.36 -1.16 13.07
CA ARG A 112 16.36 -0.15 12.72
C ARG A 112 15.98 1.18 13.35
N SER A 113 16.95 1.81 14.00
CA SER A 113 16.84 3.16 14.58
C SER A 113 17.22 4.28 13.61
N ASP A 114 17.71 3.95 12.41
CA ASP A 114 18.05 4.92 11.37
C ASP A 114 16.85 5.33 10.53
N GLU A 115 16.85 6.59 10.08
CA GLU A 115 15.93 7.11 9.07
C GLU A 115 16.15 6.34 7.75
N LEU A 116 15.22 5.45 7.44
CA LEU A 116 15.20 4.69 6.20
C LEU A 116 14.67 5.56 5.06
N SER A 117 15.45 5.77 4.01
CA SER A 117 14.90 6.38 2.80
C SER A 117 13.97 5.41 2.07
N THR A 118 12.92 5.95 1.44
CA THR A 118 12.01 5.24 0.53
C THR A 118 12.77 4.48 -0.56
N GLU A 119 13.84 5.04 -1.11
CA GLU A 119 14.63 4.40 -2.16
C GLU A 119 15.40 3.19 -1.63
N GLU A 120 15.98 3.30 -0.43
CA GLU A 120 16.65 2.20 0.25
C GLU A 120 15.68 1.08 0.65
N LEU A 121 14.50 1.44 1.17
CA LEU A 121 13.45 0.48 1.50
C LEU A 121 13.00 -0.28 0.26
N ASN A 122 12.77 0.43 -0.86
CA ASN A 122 12.40 -0.20 -2.12
C ASN A 122 13.48 -1.17 -2.61
N GLY A 123 14.75 -0.77 -2.56
CA GLY A 123 15.87 -1.63 -2.95
C GLY A 123 16.00 -2.88 -2.10
N THR A 124 15.87 -2.76 -0.78
CA THR A 124 15.94 -3.89 0.15
C THR A 124 14.75 -4.85 -0.02
N LEU A 125 13.54 -4.33 -0.25
CA LEU A 125 12.35 -5.12 -0.54
C LEU A 125 12.48 -5.92 -1.85
N LEU A 126 13.02 -5.31 -2.90
CA LEU A 126 13.25 -5.99 -4.19
C LEU A 126 14.32 -7.07 -4.07
N ASN A 127 15.42 -6.80 -3.37
CA ASN A 127 16.44 -7.81 -3.09
C ASN A 127 15.89 -9.00 -2.31
N HIS A 128 15.03 -8.74 -1.32
CA HIS A 128 14.38 -9.80 -0.56
C HIS A 128 13.41 -10.63 -1.41
N GLU A 129 12.68 -10.01 -2.36
CA GLU A 129 11.83 -10.76 -3.31
C GLU A 129 12.67 -11.70 -4.18
N LEU A 130 13.80 -11.23 -4.72
CA LEU A 130 14.73 -12.06 -5.48
C LEU A 130 15.27 -13.23 -4.64
N GLN A 131 15.74 -12.97 -3.42
CA GLN A 131 16.25 -14.03 -2.52
C GLN A 131 15.18 -15.08 -2.24
N LYS A 132 13.93 -14.66 -2.02
CA LYS A 132 12.80 -15.57 -1.80
C LYS A 132 12.53 -16.43 -3.03
N GLU A 133 12.65 -15.88 -4.23
CA GLU A 133 12.50 -16.62 -5.49
C GLU A 133 13.62 -17.66 -5.67
N TYR A 134 14.88 -17.28 -5.42
CA TYR A 134 16.02 -18.21 -5.45
C TYR A 134 15.85 -19.36 -4.44
N PHE A 135 15.48 -19.06 -3.20
CA PHE A 135 15.27 -20.09 -2.17
C PHE A 135 14.14 -21.07 -2.55
N LYS A 136 13.08 -20.57 -3.19
CA LYS A 136 11.98 -21.39 -3.69
C LYS A 136 12.44 -22.37 -4.77
N LEU A 137 13.37 -21.96 -5.64
CA LEU A 137 13.92 -22.81 -6.69
C LEU A 137 14.86 -23.89 -6.15
N GLU A 138 15.71 -23.57 -5.16
CA GLU A 138 16.62 -24.56 -4.54
C GLU A 138 15.87 -25.69 -3.85
N PHE A 139 14.80 -25.38 -3.11
CA PHE A 139 14.03 -26.38 -2.35
C PHE A 139 13.14 -27.29 -3.23
N GLN A 140 12.90 -26.92 -4.49
CA GLN A 140 12.16 -27.75 -5.45
C GLN A 140 13.04 -28.83 -6.11
N SER A 141 14.36 -28.78 -5.91
CA SER A 141 15.34 -29.67 -6.56
C SER A 141 15.74 -30.90 -5.74
N CYS A 142 15.06 -31.20 -4.63
CA CYS A 142 15.30 -32.43 -3.87
C CYS A 142 14.27 -33.51 -4.23
N PRO A 143 14.58 -34.49 -5.10
CA PRO A 143 13.86 -35.75 -5.09
C PRO A 143 14.22 -36.44 -3.76
N PHE A 144 13.30 -36.40 -2.80
CA PHE A 144 13.41 -37.19 -1.58
C PHE A 144 13.30 -38.68 -1.95
N SER A 145 14.42 -39.28 -2.37
CA SER A 145 14.52 -40.72 -2.55
C SER A 145 14.83 -41.36 -1.20
N SER A 146 13.78 -41.76 -0.49
CA SER A 146 13.90 -42.62 0.70
C SER A 146 14.20 -44.06 0.31
N ASN A 147 15.48 -44.43 0.26
CA ASN A 147 15.89 -45.83 0.19
C ASN A 147 16.21 -46.32 1.61
N THR A 148 15.20 -46.77 2.35
CA THR A 148 15.39 -47.45 3.63
C THR A 148 15.66 -48.94 3.40
N ALA A 149 16.92 -49.30 3.15
CA ALA A 149 17.35 -50.70 3.16
C ALA A 149 17.70 -51.13 4.60
N PHE A 150 16.72 -51.63 5.35
CA PHE A 150 16.98 -52.27 6.64
C PHE A 150 17.55 -53.69 6.38
N ARG A 151 18.87 -53.78 6.29
CA ARG A 151 19.57 -55.07 6.14
C ARG A 151 19.77 -55.70 7.51
N GLY A 152 18.85 -56.57 7.92
CA GLY A 152 18.95 -57.34 9.16
C GLY A 152 20.13 -58.34 9.13
N PRO A 153 20.84 -58.59 10.25
CA PRO A 153 21.90 -59.59 10.29
C PRO A 153 21.31 -61.00 10.35
N ASN A 154 21.61 -61.80 9.33
CA ASN A 154 21.38 -63.24 9.28
C ASN A 154 22.41 -63.94 10.19
N ASN A 155 21.95 -64.61 11.26
CA ASN A 155 22.83 -65.43 12.09
C ASN A 155 22.25 -66.84 12.26
N ASN A 156 22.59 -67.71 11.31
CA ASN A 156 22.49 -69.15 11.46
C ASN A 156 23.81 -69.66 12.02
N ASN A 157 23.79 -70.26 13.22
CA ASN A 157 24.62 -71.41 13.52
C ASN A 157 24.03 -72.23 14.68
N LYS A 158 23.71 -73.48 14.36
CA LYS A 158 23.19 -74.54 15.24
C LYS A 158 24.34 -75.22 16.00
N SER A 159 23.93 -75.89 17.09
CA SER A 159 24.53 -77.08 17.72
C SER A 159 25.65 -76.79 18.74
N ARG A 160 25.81 -77.46 19.89
CA ARG A 160 25.09 -78.55 20.61
C ARG A 160 25.92 -78.82 21.90
N VAL A 161 25.25 -79.29 22.98
CA VAL A 161 25.79 -80.19 24.05
C VAL A 161 26.73 -79.49 25.07
N SER A 162 26.67 -79.65 26.40
CA SER A 162 26.27 -80.78 27.26
C SER A 162 25.84 -80.33 28.67
N LEU A 163 25.23 -81.27 29.40
CA LEU A 163 24.84 -81.23 30.81
C LEU A 163 25.95 -80.77 31.77
N ASP A 164 25.56 -80.07 32.84
CA ASP A 164 25.78 -80.62 34.19
C ASP A 164 24.66 -80.15 35.14
N GLN A 165 24.09 -81.12 35.86
CA GLN A 165 23.11 -80.95 36.94
C GLN A 165 23.82 -81.30 38.24
N SER A 166 23.90 -80.37 39.20
CA SER A 166 23.70 -80.69 40.62
C SER A 166 23.64 -79.46 41.53
N SER A 167 22.53 -79.40 42.28
CA SER A 167 22.35 -79.00 43.69
C SER A 167 23.22 -77.86 44.24
N ARG A 168 22.71 -76.73 44.74
CA ARG A 168 21.53 -76.41 45.57
C ARG A 168 21.41 -77.26 46.87
N TYR A 169 21.53 -76.55 47.99
CA TYR A 169 21.27 -76.88 49.41
C TYR A 169 22.46 -77.38 50.25
N GLY A 170 22.73 -76.63 51.33
CA GLY A 170 23.67 -76.94 52.41
C GLY A 170 24.28 -75.68 53.00
#